data_AF-A0A7S6WR45-F1
#
_entry.id   AF-A0A7S6WR45-F1
#
_cell.length_a   1.000
_cell.length_b   1.000
_cell.length_c   1.000
_cell.angle_alpha   90.00
_cell.angle_beta   90.00
_cell.angle_gamma   90.00
#
_symmetry.space_group_name_H-M   'P 1'
#
loop_
_entity.id
_entity.type
_entity.pdbx_description
1 polymer ?
#
loop_
_entity_poly.entity_id
_entity_poly.type
_entity_poly.pdbx_seq_one_letter_code
_entity_poly.pdbx_strand_id
1 'polypeptide(L)'
;MIKEVHSFKDTKTASMILLLDQVYKEIEEAEAEWQKACPVRCIDGCGMCCVHFEPEIYEVEALYLAAWLLYHQRERALQILEGNFKENVLDKEKGCLLFDIDNPHHCTVYGGRALICRLFGYSGDRGKDFTVRWRPCKYLVSLDKEGSNLKQYSQSDLLETFGMLPPVMSDFTSRILCFMTEGSSEARPIRDALRAAIAKILMLERYATNSDFEPDTDPETPPLAS
;
A
#
# COMPACT_ATOMS: atom_id res chain seq x y z
N MET A 1 1.57 -2.25 12.98
CA MET A 1 0.47 -3.12 12.54
C MET A 1 -0.15 -4.01 13.63
N ILE A 2 0.61 -4.53 14.62
CA ILE A 2 0.02 -5.37 15.70
C ILE A 2 -1.09 -4.63 16.50
N LYS A 3 -0.89 -3.34 16.78
CA LYS A 3 -1.88 -2.54 17.54
C LYS A 3 -3.12 -2.26 16.71
N GLU A 4 -2.92 -2.01 15.42
CA GLU A 4 -3.95 -1.65 14.45
C GLU A 4 -4.94 -2.80 14.18
N VAL A 5 -4.49 -4.05 14.29
CA VAL A 5 -5.35 -5.24 14.10
C VAL A 5 -5.88 -5.84 15.40
N HIS A 6 -5.59 -5.24 16.55
CA HIS A 6 -5.84 -5.84 17.86
C HIS A 6 -7.31 -6.24 18.09
N SER A 7 -8.25 -5.41 17.63
CA SER A 7 -9.70 -5.61 17.77
C SER A 7 -10.24 -6.82 16.99
N PHE A 8 -9.53 -7.30 15.97
CA PHE A 8 -9.94 -8.43 15.12
C PHE A 8 -8.79 -9.42 14.89
N LYS A 9 -7.87 -9.52 15.88
CA LYS A 9 -6.61 -10.27 15.78
C LYS A 9 -6.77 -11.76 15.44
N ASP A 10 -7.88 -12.38 15.83
CA ASP A 10 -8.14 -13.82 15.68
C ASP A 10 -8.77 -14.16 14.31
N THR A 11 -8.78 -13.21 13.37
CA THR A 11 -9.34 -13.38 12.03
C THR A 11 -8.26 -13.64 10.98
N LYS A 12 -8.61 -14.35 9.90
CA LYS A 12 -7.74 -14.50 8.72
C LYS A 12 -7.33 -13.15 8.13
N THR A 13 -8.21 -12.15 8.21
CA THR A 13 -7.94 -10.76 7.79
C THR A 13 -6.76 -10.18 8.54
N ALA A 14 -6.73 -10.28 9.87
CA ALA A 14 -5.59 -9.81 10.67
C ALA A 14 -4.30 -10.55 10.30
N SER A 15 -4.36 -11.87 10.11
CA SER A 15 -3.18 -12.65 9.68
C SER A 15 -2.63 -12.16 8.34
N MET A 16 -3.47 -11.91 7.34
CA MET A 16 -3.04 -11.40 6.03
C MET A 16 -2.43 -10.00 6.12
N ILE A 17 -3.01 -9.11 6.94
CA ILE A 17 -2.47 -7.76 7.16
C ILE A 17 -1.07 -7.83 7.80
N LEU A 18 -0.87 -8.73 8.77
CA LEU A 18 0.43 -8.93 9.43
C LEU A 18 1.48 -9.55 8.49
N LEU A 19 1.09 -10.45 7.60
CA LEU A 19 1.98 -10.95 6.54
C LEU A 19 2.39 -9.84 5.58
N LEU A 20 1.45 -8.97 5.20
CA LEU A 20 1.76 -7.81 4.35
C LEU A 20 2.67 -6.80 5.06
N ASP A 21 2.48 -6.56 6.36
CA ASP A 21 3.38 -5.72 7.18
C ASP A 21 4.83 -6.23 7.13
N GLN A 22 5.03 -7.55 7.13
CA GLN A 22 6.35 -8.15 6.98
C GLN A 22 6.94 -7.90 5.58
N VAL A 23 6.15 -8.05 4.51
CA VAL A 23 6.57 -7.72 3.14
C VAL A 23 6.96 -6.24 3.03
N TYR A 24 6.22 -5.33 3.66
CA TYR A 24 6.52 -3.91 3.65
C TYR A 24 7.80 -3.54 4.40
N LYS A 25 8.10 -4.20 5.52
CA LYS A 25 9.38 -4.02 6.22
C LYS A 25 10.56 -4.44 5.35
N GLU A 26 10.41 -5.54 4.62
CA GLU A 26 11.46 -6.01 3.70
C GLU A 26 11.65 -5.08 2.49
N ILE A 27 10.58 -4.42 2.03
CA ILE A 27 10.69 -3.34 1.04
C ILE A 27 11.53 -2.20 1.61
N GLU A 28 11.25 -1.75 2.84
CA GLU A 28 11.99 -0.66 3.48
C GLU A 28 13.47 -1.01 3.67
N GLU A 29 13.78 -2.26 4.03
CA GLU A 29 15.16 -2.79 4.11
C GLU A 29 15.84 -2.77 2.73
N ALA A 30 15.20 -3.30 1.69
CA ALA A 30 15.74 -3.34 0.33
C ALA A 30 15.94 -1.92 -0.25
N GLU A 31 15.02 -0.99 0.01
CA GLU A 31 15.16 0.42 -0.37
C GLU A 31 16.32 1.09 0.39
N ALA A 32 16.49 0.80 1.68
CA ALA A 32 17.60 1.33 2.47
C ALA A 32 18.95 0.82 1.97
N GLU A 33 19.05 -0.45 1.56
CA GLU A 33 20.25 -1.01 0.92
C GLU A 33 20.51 -0.35 -0.43
N TRP A 34 19.49 -0.24 -1.29
CA TRP A 34 19.60 0.41 -2.58
C TRP A 34 20.05 1.88 -2.45
N GLN A 35 19.50 2.61 -1.49
CA GLN A 35 19.87 3.99 -1.22
C GLN A 35 21.33 4.12 -0.78
N LYS A 36 21.92 3.14 -0.09
CA LYS A 36 23.35 3.19 0.26
C LYS A 36 24.25 3.13 -0.97
N ALA A 37 23.84 2.39 -2.01
CA ALA A 37 24.62 2.23 -3.24
C ALA A 37 24.33 3.31 -4.31
N CYS A 38 23.08 3.72 -4.45
CA CYS A 38 22.66 4.71 -5.43
C CYS A 38 22.55 6.09 -4.78
N PRO A 39 23.24 7.16 -5.24
CA PRO A 39 23.21 8.49 -4.63
C PRO A 39 21.98 9.34 -5.05
N VAL A 40 21.02 8.75 -5.74
CA VAL A 40 19.82 9.43 -6.25
C VAL A 40 18.71 9.37 -5.20
N ARG A 41 18.05 10.51 -4.94
CA ARG A 41 17.01 10.65 -3.90
C ARG A 41 15.77 11.39 -4.40
N CYS A 42 14.64 11.05 -3.79
CA CYS A 42 13.44 11.86 -3.90
C CYS A 42 13.62 13.18 -3.15
N ILE A 43 13.10 14.26 -3.70
CA ILE A 43 13.08 15.56 -3.02
C ILE A 43 12.06 15.46 -1.89
N ASP A 44 12.43 16.01 -0.73
CA ASP A 44 11.54 16.10 0.42
C ASP A 44 10.25 16.83 0.04
N GLY A 45 9.11 16.21 0.34
CA GLY A 45 7.80 16.78 0.01
C GLY A 45 7.49 16.85 -1.49
N CYS A 46 8.06 15.99 -2.35
CA CYS A 46 7.77 16.04 -3.79
C CYS A 46 6.29 15.84 -4.14
N GLY A 47 5.65 14.77 -3.66
CA GLY A 47 4.21 14.48 -3.87
C GLY A 47 3.75 14.25 -5.32
N MET A 48 4.60 14.48 -6.33
CA MET A 48 4.23 14.45 -7.75
C MET A 48 3.74 13.09 -8.24
N CYS A 49 4.09 12.00 -7.54
CA CYS A 49 3.59 10.66 -7.83
C CYS A 49 2.09 10.49 -7.57
N CYS A 50 1.44 11.40 -6.85
CA CYS A 50 0.02 11.30 -6.49
C CYS A 50 -0.89 12.27 -7.26
N VAL A 51 -0.33 13.25 -7.98
CA VAL A 51 -1.10 14.36 -8.59
C VAL A 51 -1.97 13.90 -9.76
N HIS A 52 -1.46 13.00 -10.59
CA HIS A 52 -2.15 12.49 -11.80
C HIS A 52 -2.16 10.96 -11.83
N PHE A 53 -2.15 10.35 -10.65
CA PHE A 53 -2.09 8.92 -10.52
C PHE A 53 -2.91 8.48 -9.31
N GLU A 54 -3.90 7.65 -9.59
CA GLU A 54 -4.61 6.87 -8.60
C GLU A 54 -4.10 5.41 -8.67
N PRO A 55 -3.56 4.85 -7.58
CA PRO A 55 -3.11 3.47 -7.58
C PRO A 55 -4.30 2.51 -7.58
N GLU A 56 -4.17 1.46 -8.37
CA GLU A 56 -4.94 0.23 -8.17
C GLU A 56 -4.21 -0.63 -7.14
N ILE A 57 -4.96 -1.14 -6.16
CA ILE A 57 -4.40 -1.90 -5.05
C ILE A 57 -5.17 -3.20 -4.84
N TYR A 58 -4.47 -4.21 -4.35
CA TYR A 58 -5.08 -5.48 -3.98
C TYR A 58 -5.90 -5.37 -2.69
N GLU A 59 -6.83 -6.30 -2.48
CA GLU A 59 -7.69 -6.29 -1.29
C GLU A 59 -6.88 -6.24 0.02
N VAL A 60 -5.80 -7.01 0.11
CA VAL A 60 -4.98 -7.05 1.33
C VAL A 60 -4.25 -5.73 1.60
N GLU A 61 -3.87 -4.99 0.56
CA GLU A 61 -3.30 -3.65 0.71
C GLU A 61 -4.36 -2.64 1.16
N ALA A 62 -5.58 -2.75 0.63
CA ALA A 62 -6.70 -1.93 1.06
C ALA A 62 -7.06 -2.21 2.53
N LEU A 63 -7.03 -3.48 2.96
CA LEU A 63 -7.23 -3.89 4.34
C LEU A 63 -6.15 -3.34 5.27
N TYR A 64 -4.89 -3.40 4.87
CA TYR A 64 -3.78 -2.80 5.61
C TYR A 64 -3.97 -1.29 5.78
N LEU A 65 -4.28 -0.59 4.70
CA LEU A 65 -4.52 0.86 4.73
C LEU A 65 -5.74 1.22 5.59
N ALA A 66 -6.83 0.45 5.48
CA ALA A 66 -8.03 0.63 6.29
C ALA A 66 -7.76 0.41 7.78
N ALA A 67 -7.02 -0.62 8.16
CA ALA A 67 -6.63 -0.87 9.56
C ALA A 67 -5.78 0.29 10.11
N TRP A 68 -4.81 0.77 9.32
CA TRP A 68 -4.00 1.92 9.69
C TRP A 68 -4.86 3.19 9.86
N LEU A 69 -5.76 3.48 8.93
CA LEU A 69 -6.67 4.63 9.01
C LEU A 69 -7.62 4.54 10.21
N LEU A 70 -8.21 3.38 10.47
CA LEU A 70 -9.14 3.21 11.59
C LEU A 70 -8.46 3.37 12.95
N TYR A 71 -7.18 3.01 13.07
CA TYR A 71 -6.42 3.19 14.30
C TYR A 71 -5.90 4.62 14.48
N HIS A 72 -5.34 5.22 13.43
CA HIS A 72 -4.66 6.52 13.52
C HIS A 72 -5.57 7.73 13.22
N GLN A 73 -6.62 7.54 12.41
CA GLN A 73 -7.47 8.60 11.86
C GLN A 73 -8.93 8.15 11.73
N ARG A 74 -9.52 7.58 12.79
CA ARG A 74 -10.83 6.90 12.75
C ARG A 74 -11.96 7.72 12.13
N GLU A 75 -12.13 8.97 12.54
CA GLU A 75 -13.19 9.85 12.02
C GLU A 75 -13.08 10.04 10.50
N ARG A 76 -11.84 10.17 10.00
CA ARG A 76 -11.57 10.29 8.58
C ARG A 76 -11.87 8.99 7.82
N ALA A 77 -11.54 7.84 8.40
CA ALA A 77 -11.90 6.55 7.82
C ALA A 77 -13.42 6.42 7.64
N LEU A 78 -14.20 6.89 8.62
CA LEU A 78 -15.68 6.90 8.53
C LEU A 78 -16.19 7.84 7.43
N GLN A 79 -15.57 9.01 7.25
CA GLN A 79 -15.91 9.92 6.15
C GLN A 79 -15.59 9.29 4.78
N ILE A 80 -14.43 8.64 4.64
CA ILE A 80 -14.06 7.91 3.43
C ILE A 80 -15.07 6.81 3.10
N LEU A 81 -15.55 6.06 4.11
CA LEU A 81 -16.57 5.04 3.93
C LEU A 81 -17.86 5.59 3.28
N GLU A 82 -18.29 6.77 3.72
CA GLU A 82 -19.43 7.51 3.16
C GLU A 82 -19.15 8.07 1.74
N GLY A 83 -17.91 8.00 1.25
CA GLY A 83 -17.48 8.57 -0.02
C GLY A 83 -17.03 10.04 0.08
N ASN A 84 -16.87 10.56 1.30
CA ASN A 84 -16.50 11.94 1.56
C ASN A 84 -14.97 12.09 1.69
N PHE A 85 -14.31 12.35 0.56
CA PHE A 85 -12.88 12.72 0.52
C PHE A 85 -12.76 14.25 0.60
N LYS A 86 -12.15 14.75 1.68
CA LYS A 86 -12.06 16.18 2.00
C LYS A 86 -10.73 16.82 1.62
N GLU A 87 -9.79 16.01 1.16
CA GLU A 87 -8.43 16.43 0.85
C GLU A 87 -8.42 17.45 -0.29
N ASN A 88 -7.45 18.36 -0.20
CA ASN A 88 -7.25 19.39 -1.21
C ASN A 88 -6.48 18.80 -2.41
N VAL A 89 -7.18 17.98 -3.19
CA VAL A 89 -6.65 17.30 -4.37
C VAL A 89 -6.66 18.24 -5.58
N LEU A 90 -5.55 18.27 -6.30
CA LEU A 90 -5.42 19.05 -7.56
C LEU A 90 -6.32 18.51 -8.69
N ASP A 91 -6.50 17.19 -8.75
CA ASP A 91 -7.35 16.51 -9.72
C ASP A 91 -8.10 15.35 -9.03
N LYS A 92 -9.40 15.51 -8.79
CA LYS A 92 -10.23 14.49 -8.11
C LYS A 92 -10.59 13.29 -8.99
N GLU A 93 -10.49 13.43 -10.31
CA GLU A 93 -10.80 12.34 -11.24
C GLU A 93 -9.61 11.42 -11.41
N LYS A 94 -8.41 11.97 -11.57
CA LYS A 94 -7.19 11.20 -11.92
C LYS A 94 -6.14 11.16 -10.82
N GLY A 95 -6.21 12.03 -9.85
CA GLY A 95 -5.29 12.08 -8.72
C GLY A 95 -5.68 11.13 -7.60
N CYS A 96 -4.70 10.80 -6.75
CA CYS A 96 -4.96 10.02 -5.56
C CYS A 96 -5.83 10.82 -4.58
N LEU A 97 -6.95 10.24 -4.15
CA LEU A 97 -7.88 10.90 -3.21
C LEU A 97 -7.31 11.09 -1.80
N LEU A 98 -6.14 10.53 -1.52
CA LEU A 98 -5.43 10.68 -0.25
C LEU A 98 -4.31 11.73 -0.33
N PHE A 99 -4.19 12.43 -1.46
CA PHE A 99 -3.27 13.53 -1.67
C PHE A 99 -3.83 14.82 -1.10
N ASP A 100 -3.02 15.56 -0.35
CA ASP A 100 -3.35 16.87 0.19
C ASP A 100 -2.18 17.84 -0.05
N ILE A 101 -2.42 18.91 -0.80
CA ILE A 101 -1.38 19.90 -1.10
C ILE A 101 -0.86 20.60 0.16
N ASP A 102 -1.68 20.72 1.20
CA ASP A 102 -1.34 21.42 2.42
C ASP A 102 -0.54 20.54 3.40
N ASN A 103 -0.44 19.23 3.12
CA ASN A 103 0.35 18.30 3.90
C ASN A 103 1.84 18.33 3.46
N PRO A 104 2.81 18.43 4.38
CA PRO A 104 4.25 18.48 4.05
C PRO A 104 4.78 17.30 3.22
N HIS A 105 4.17 16.11 3.35
CA HIS A 105 4.54 14.93 2.56
C HIS A 105 3.56 14.67 1.42
N HIS A 106 2.52 15.49 1.32
CA HIS A 106 1.37 15.40 0.43
C HIS A 106 0.52 14.13 0.52
N CYS A 107 1.07 13.00 0.99
CA CYS A 107 0.31 11.80 1.32
C CYS A 107 -0.14 11.88 2.78
N THR A 108 -1.46 11.96 2.97
CA THR A 108 -2.12 12.00 4.28
C THR A 108 -2.09 10.66 5.04
N VAL A 109 -1.64 9.57 4.39
CA VAL A 109 -1.61 8.21 4.93
C VAL A 109 -0.22 7.57 4.79
N TYR A 110 0.85 8.36 4.99
CA TYR A 110 2.22 7.93 4.66
C TYR A 110 2.63 6.57 5.28
N GLY A 111 2.21 6.28 6.52
CA GLY A 111 2.45 4.99 7.18
C GLY A 111 1.59 3.83 6.65
N GLY A 112 0.42 4.15 6.10
CA GLY A 112 -0.54 3.21 5.52
C GLY A 112 -0.35 2.93 4.02
N ARG A 113 0.70 3.48 3.39
CA ARG A 113 0.93 3.39 1.93
C ARG A 113 0.87 1.95 1.41
N ALA A 114 0.29 1.81 0.21
CA ALA A 114 0.30 0.59 -0.58
C ALA A 114 1.69 0.28 -1.17
N LEU A 115 1.89 -0.94 -1.69
CA LEU A 115 3.15 -1.42 -2.26
C LEU A 115 3.68 -0.47 -3.33
N ILE A 116 2.83 -0.12 -4.30
CA ILE A 116 3.22 0.76 -5.41
C ILE A 116 3.67 2.14 -4.92
N CYS A 117 3.05 2.64 -3.86
CA CYS A 117 3.38 3.94 -3.27
C CYS A 117 4.65 3.92 -2.42
N ARG A 118 5.09 2.74 -1.96
CA ARG A 118 6.37 2.57 -1.25
C ARG A 118 7.52 2.53 -2.26
N LEU A 119 7.40 1.66 -3.25
CA LEU A 119 8.45 1.34 -4.22
C LEU A 119 8.59 2.35 -5.38
N PHE A 120 7.69 3.33 -5.52
CA PHE A 120 7.65 4.27 -6.66
C PHE A 120 8.97 5.00 -6.92
N GLY A 121 9.72 5.35 -5.87
CA GLY A 121 10.94 6.14 -6.00
C GLY A 121 12.16 5.35 -6.45
N TYR A 122 12.23 4.06 -6.09
CA TYR A 122 13.48 3.30 -6.10
C TYR A 122 13.37 1.95 -6.80
N SER A 123 12.18 1.55 -7.25
CA SER A 123 11.99 0.22 -7.80
C SER A 123 12.29 0.10 -9.28
N GLY A 124 12.87 -1.04 -9.66
CA GLY A 124 13.02 -1.48 -11.04
C GLY A 124 11.86 -2.35 -11.54
N ASP A 125 11.82 -2.53 -12.85
CA ASP A 125 10.91 -3.43 -13.55
C ASP A 125 11.66 -4.62 -14.16
N ARG A 126 10.97 -5.75 -14.30
CA ARG A 126 11.46 -6.91 -15.06
C ARG A 126 10.95 -6.85 -16.49
N GLY A 127 11.88 -6.86 -17.44
CA GLY A 127 11.56 -7.03 -18.85
C GLY A 127 11.08 -8.45 -19.16
N LYS A 128 10.55 -8.64 -20.38
CA LYS A 128 10.20 -9.98 -20.91
C LYS A 128 11.41 -10.92 -21.07
N ASP A 129 12.61 -10.36 -21.06
CA ASP A 129 13.90 -11.06 -21.05
C ASP A 129 14.35 -11.46 -19.64
N PHE A 130 13.49 -11.26 -18.63
CA PHE A 130 13.76 -11.46 -17.21
C PHE A 130 14.87 -10.57 -16.62
N THR A 131 15.37 -9.59 -17.39
CA THR A 131 16.38 -8.65 -16.91
C THR A 131 15.74 -7.51 -16.12
N VAL A 132 16.45 -7.06 -15.08
CA VAL A 132 16.04 -5.91 -14.28
C VAL A 132 16.44 -4.62 -14.97
N ARG A 133 15.48 -3.70 -15.06
CA ARG A 133 15.67 -2.37 -15.63
C ARG A 133 15.24 -1.35 -14.60
N TRP A 134 15.87 -0.19 -14.62
CA TRP A 134 15.51 0.88 -13.71
C TRP A 134 15.41 2.20 -14.45
N ARG A 135 14.24 2.84 -14.33
CA ARG A 135 14.00 4.17 -14.83
C ARG A 135 13.73 5.10 -13.66
N PRO A 136 14.70 5.93 -13.26
CA PRO A 136 14.50 6.90 -12.20
C PRO A 136 13.37 7.87 -12.55
N CYS A 137 12.59 8.27 -11.54
CA CYS A 137 11.63 9.36 -11.68
C CYS A 137 12.34 10.65 -12.12
N LYS A 138 11.70 11.42 -13.00
CA LYS A 138 12.25 12.67 -13.56
C LYS A 138 12.51 13.76 -12.52
N TYR A 139 11.89 13.66 -11.34
CA TYR A 139 12.04 14.60 -10.22
C TYR A 139 13.11 14.15 -9.21
N LEU A 140 13.71 12.98 -9.38
CA LEU A 140 14.79 12.55 -8.51
C LEU A 140 16.03 13.43 -8.74
N VAL A 141 16.73 13.71 -7.65
CA VAL A 141 17.95 14.50 -7.64
C VAL A 141 19.13 13.64 -7.24
N SER A 142 20.26 13.81 -7.91
CA SER A 142 21.52 13.20 -7.50
C SER A 142 22.19 14.09 -6.45
N LEU A 143 22.61 13.50 -5.33
CA LEU A 143 23.37 14.23 -4.30
C LEU A 143 24.75 14.70 -4.81
N ASP A 144 25.31 14.01 -5.81
CA ASP A 144 26.68 14.22 -6.29
C ASP A 144 26.76 15.08 -7.57
N LYS A 145 25.63 15.32 -8.25
CA LYS A 145 25.60 16.04 -9.54
C LYS A 145 24.44 17.03 -9.62
N GLU A 146 24.77 18.32 -9.71
CA GLU A 146 23.82 19.36 -10.09
C GLU A 146 23.30 19.09 -11.52
N GLY A 147 22.02 18.75 -11.65
CA GLY A 147 21.37 18.52 -12.94
C GLY A 147 21.56 17.10 -13.51
N SER A 148 21.11 16.08 -12.77
CA SER A 148 21.12 14.70 -13.28
C SER A 148 20.03 14.50 -14.36
N ASN A 149 20.41 14.52 -15.63
CA ASN A 149 19.65 13.88 -16.71
C ASN A 149 19.68 12.36 -16.47
N LEU A 150 18.74 11.87 -15.67
CA LEU A 150 18.62 10.46 -15.32
C LEU A 150 18.17 9.66 -16.55
N LYS A 151 19.04 8.78 -17.05
CA LYS A 151 18.72 7.83 -18.10
C LYS A 151 18.05 6.58 -17.52
N GLN A 152 17.47 5.77 -18.39
CA GLN A 152 17.12 4.40 -18.04
C GLN A 152 18.40 3.55 -17.98
N TYR A 153 18.51 2.70 -16.96
CA TYR A 153 19.64 1.80 -16.74
C TYR A 153 19.22 0.37 -17.05
N SER A 154 20.06 -0.33 -17.82
CA SER A 154 19.96 -1.78 -17.99
C SER A 154 20.55 -2.52 -16.80
N GLN A 155 20.31 -3.83 -16.69
CA GLN A 155 20.86 -4.64 -15.60
C GLN A 155 22.40 -4.57 -15.54
N SER A 156 23.08 -4.60 -16.68
CA SER A 156 24.53 -4.46 -16.74
C SER A 156 24.98 -3.08 -16.28
N ASP A 157 24.30 -2.01 -16.73
CA ASP A 157 24.63 -0.64 -16.28
C ASP A 157 24.49 -0.51 -14.76
N LEU A 158 23.45 -1.11 -14.17
CA LEU A 158 23.18 -1.07 -12.74
C LEU A 158 24.28 -1.76 -11.93
N LEU A 159 24.68 -2.96 -12.36
CA LEU A 159 25.73 -3.73 -11.71
C LEU A 159 27.11 -3.05 -11.87
N GLU A 160 27.41 -2.48 -13.02
CA GLU A 160 28.66 -1.76 -13.25
C GLU A 160 28.73 -0.44 -12.46
N THR A 161 27.62 0.30 -12.37
CA THR A 161 27.60 1.64 -11.76
C THR A 161 27.40 1.59 -10.25
N PHE A 162 26.49 0.74 -9.77
CA PHE A 162 26.07 0.70 -8.37
C PHE A 162 26.43 -0.61 -7.65
N GLY A 163 26.90 -1.64 -8.38
CA GLY A 163 27.27 -2.92 -7.79
C GLY A 163 26.10 -3.78 -7.29
N MET A 164 24.86 -3.32 -7.45
CA MET A 164 23.66 -4.02 -7.00
C MET A 164 22.44 -3.68 -7.88
N LEU A 165 21.33 -4.38 -7.65
CA LEU A 165 20.06 -4.13 -8.34
C LEU A 165 19.06 -3.47 -7.37
N PRO A 166 18.17 -2.60 -7.87
CA PRO A 166 17.09 -2.03 -7.07
C PRO A 166 16.04 -3.09 -6.70
N PRO A 167 15.22 -2.84 -5.67
CA PRO A 167 14.05 -3.66 -5.38
C PRO A 167 13.13 -3.73 -6.60
N VAL A 168 12.56 -4.90 -6.89
CA VAL A 168 11.73 -5.11 -8.09
C VAL A 168 10.27 -5.26 -7.69
N MET A 169 9.39 -4.40 -8.23
CA MET A 169 7.95 -4.40 -7.96
C MET A 169 7.32 -5.80 -8.08
N SER A 170 7.59 -6.50 -9.19
CA SER A 170 6.98 -7.81 -9.48
C SER A 170 7.32 -8.88 -8.45
N ASP A 171 8.51 -8.79 -7.85
CA ASP A 171 9.00 -9.80 -6.92
C ASP A 171 8.22 -9.67 -5.59
N PHE A 172 7.93 -8.44 -5.14
CA PHE A 172 7.08 -8.20 -3.98
C PHE A 172 5.59 -8.46 -4.28
N THR A 173 5.09 -8.05 -5.45
CA THR A 173 3.70 -8.34 -5.85
C THR A 173 3.42 -9.84 -5.86
N SER A 174 4.34 -10.65 -6.40
CA SER A 174 4.20 -12.11 -6.42
C SER A 174 4.07 -12.71 -5.02
N ARG A 175 4.82 -12.17 -4.05
CA ARG A 175 4.73 -12.59 -2.64
C ARG A 175 3.40 -12.25 -2.01
N ILE A 176 2.86 -11.07 -2.29
CA ILE A 176 1.52 -10.68 -1.82
C ILE A 176 0.48 -11.68 -2.35
N LEU A 177 0.54 -11.99 -3.64
CA LEU A 177 -0.40 -12.92 -4.27
C LEU A 177 -0.36 -14.34 -3.66
N CYS A 178 0.77 -14.77 -3.10
CA CYS A 178 0.90 -16.11 -2.50
C CYS A 178 0.04 -16.35 -1.25
N PHE A 179 -0.33 -15.30 -0.51
CA PHE A 179 -1.13 -15.45 0.72
C PHE A 179 -2.51 -14.80 0.65
N MET A 180 -2.89 -14.29 -0.52
CA MET A 180 -4.22 -13.76 -0.77
C MET A 180 -5.27 -14.87 -0.87
N THR A 181 -6.51 -14.55 -0.52
CA THR A 181 -7.63 -15.50 -0.65
C THR A 181 -8.09 -15.64 -2.11
N GLU A 182 -8.48 -16.85 -2.51
CA GLU A 182 -9.08 -17.10 -3.81
C GLU A 182 -10.30 -16.17 -4.03
N GLY A 183 -10.32 -15.46 -5.16
CA GLY A 183 -11.35 -14.43 -5.48
C GLY A 183 -10.93 -12.97 -5.22
N SER A 184 -9.77 -12.73 -4.61
CA SER A 184 -9.28 -11.36 -4.31
C SER A 184 -8.16 -10.86 -5.22
N SER A 185 -7.81 -11.59 -6.29
CA SER A 185 -6.62 -11.36 -7.12
C SER A 185 -6.71 -10.17 -8.08
N GLU A 186 -7.83 -9.47 -8.13
CA GLU A 186 -7.99 -8.29 -9.00
C GLU A 186 -7.69 -7.01 -8.22
N ALA A 187 -6.74 -6.23 -8.74
CA ALA A 187 -6.48 -4.89 -8.24
C ALA A 187 -7.64 -3.97 -8.61
N ARG A 188 -8.00 -3.06 -7.70
CA ARG A 188 -9.07 -2.08 -7.91
C ARG A 188 -8.60 -0.69 -7.54
N PRO A 189 -9.17 0.38 -8.13
CA PRO A 189 -8.87 1.75 -7.73
C PRO A 189 -8.99 1.93 -6.22
N ILE A 190 -8.02 2.64 -5.61
CA ILE A 190 -7.98 2.84 -4.16
C ILE A 190 -9.28 3.43 -3.62
N ARG A 191 -9.97 4.29 -4.38
CA ARG A 191 -11.27 4.88 -3.98
C ARG A 191 -12.34 3.84 -3.69
N ASP A 192 -12.34 2.73 -4.41
CA ASP A 192 -13.33 1.66 -4.28
C ASP A 192 -12.86 0.60 -3.29
N ALA A 193 -11.59 0.18 -3.43
CA ALA A 193 -11.00 -0.85 -2.58
C ALA A 193 -10.97 -0.43 -1.11
N LEU A 194 -10.64 0.82 -0.83
CA LEU A 194 -10.51 1.33 0.54
C LEU A 194 -11.86 1.36 1.27
N ARG A 195 -12.93 1.78 0.59
CA ARG A 195 -14.29 1.80 1.18
C ARG A 195 -14.75 0.41 1.57
N ALA A 196 -14.57 -0.55 0.67
CA ALA A 196 -14.89 -1.96 0.93
C ALA A 196 -14.07 -2.53 2.11
N ALA A 197 -12.78 -2.19 2.17
CA ALA A 197 -11.90 -2.63 3.25
C ALA A 197 -12.27 -2.03 4.62
N ILE A 198 -12.60 -0.73 4.69
CA ILE A 198 -13.06 -0.07 5.92
C ILE A 198 -14.36 -0.72 6.41
N ALA A 199 -15.34 -0.93 5.52
CA ALA A 199 -16.59 -1.60 5.86
C ALA A 199 -16.35 -3.00 6.45
N LYS A 200 -15.45 -3.78 5.82
CA LYS A 200 -15.09 -5.12 6.26
C LYS A 200 -14.45 -5.13 7.64
N ILE A 201 -13.52 -4.22 7.93
CA ILE A 201 -12.89 -4.16 9.26
C ILE A 201 -13.90 -3.76 10.33
N LEU A 202 -14.72 -2.72 10.09
CA LEU A 202 -15.76 -2.31 11.05
C LEU A 202 -16.76 -3.43 11.34
N MET A 203 -17.12 -4.21 10.32
CA MET A 203 -17.94 -5.42 10.49
C MET A 203 -17.24 -6.43 11.42
N LEU A 204 -15.96 -6.73 11.19
CA LEU A 204 -15.18 -7.65 12.04
C LEU A 204 -15.05 -7.13 13.47
N GLU A 205 -14.77 -5.84 13.67
CA GLU A 205 -14.74 -5.22 15.01
C GLU A 205 -16.07 -5.42 15.73
N ARG A 206 -17.20 -5.18 15.04
CA ARG A 206 -18.54 -5.33 15.61
C ARG A 206 -18.83 -6.78 16.02
N TYR A 207 -18.46 -7.76 15.19
CA TYR A 207 -18.63 -9.17 15.55
C TYR A 207 -17.72 -9.59 16.70
N ALA A 208 -16.48 -9.10 16.75
CA ALA A 208 -15.57 -9.39 17.85
C ALA A 208 -16.06 -8.82 19.19
N THR A 209 -16.76 -7.67 19.18
CA THR A 209 -17.35 -7.07 20.39
C THR A 209 -18.67 -7.70 20.83
N ASN A 210 -19.39 -8.38 19.93
CA ASN A 210 -20.66 -9.04 20.23
C ASN A 210 -20.39 -10.51 20.63
N SER A 211 -19.99 -10.73 21.87
CA SER A 211 -19.80 -12.07 22.45
C SER A 211 -21.11 -12.85 22.64
N ASP A 212 -22.26 -12.22 22.45
CA ASP A 212 -23.58 -12.77 22.77
C ASP A 212 -24.16 -13.68 21.66
N PHE A 213 -23.39 -13.93 20.59
CA PHE A 213 -23.75 -14.96 19.63
C PHE A 213 -23.37 -16.33 20.18
N GLU A 214 -24.22 -16.89 21.05
CA GLU A 214 -24.26 -18.34 21.24
C GLU A 214 -24.94 -18.94 20.00
N PRO A 215 -24.24 -19.71 19.15
CA PRO A 215 -24.92 -20.48 18.13
C PRO A 215 -25.93 -21.37 18.85
N ASP A 216 -27.18 -21.39 18.38
CA ASP A 216 -28.21 -22.26 18.94
C ASP A 216 -27.75 -23.71 18.75
N THR A 217 -27.13 -24.28 19.79
CA THR A 217 -26.62 -25.65 19.79
C THR A 217 -27.70 -26.66 20.09
N ASP A 218 -28.94 -26.22 20.28
CA ASP A 218 -30.07 -27.09 20.52
C ASP A 218 -30.44 -27.83 19.23
N PRO A 219 -30.25 -29.17 19.16
CA PRO A 219 -30.59 -29.96 17.97
C PRO A 219 -32.10 -29.96 17.64
N GLU A 220 -32.96 -29.45 18.53
CA GLU A 220 -34.41 -29.37 18.31
C GLU A 220 -34.88 -28.02 17.73
N THR A 221 -34.03 -26.99 17.69
CA THR A 221 -34.42 -25.66 17.17
C THR A 221 -33.99 -25.52 15.69
N PRO A 222 -34.92 -25.57 14.72
CA PRO A 222 -34.55 -25.37 13.32
C PRO A 222 -34.02 -23.94 13.12
N PRO A 223 -33.02 -23.74 12.23
CA PRO A 223 -32.47 -22.41 11.99
C PRO A 223 -33.59 -21.47 11.53
N LEU A 224 -33.77 -20.37 12.28
CA LEU A 224 -34.70 -19.30 11.95
C LEU A 224 -34.33 -18.74 10.58
N ALA A 225 -35.12 -19.10 9.57
CA ALA A 225 -35.08 -18.45 8.28
C ALA A 225 -35.68 -17.04 8.43
N SER A 226 -34.86 -16.01 8.22
CA SER A 226 -35.30 -14.63 8.00
C SER A 226 -34.51 -14.05 6.85
#